data_AF-A0A8X6K5V4-F1
#
_entry.id   AF-A0A8X6K5V4-F1
#
_cell.length_a   1.000
_cell.length_b   1.000
_cell.length_c   1.000
_cell.angle_alpha   90.00
_cell.angle_beta   90.00
_cell.angle_gamma   90.00
#
_symmetry.space_group_name_H-M   'P 1'
#
loop_
_entity.id
_entity.type
_entity.pdbx_description
1 polymer ?
#
loop_
_entity_poly.entity_id
_entity_poly.type
_entity_poly.pdbx_seq_one_letter_code
_entity_poly.pdbx_strand_id
1 'polypeptide(L)'
;MASGILMLCCFYSPTSAEDVCDAFDKDCDPNDFQKQTAHMYSSDHNSPGKWEHIMNLINKANSSYEECTSKTCSCFFSVMEEDLSPWQIKGITRDDILESKNKGTYYQIIDHVLYRETDCMFPFR
;
A
#
# COMPACT_ATOMS: atom_id res chain seq x y z
N MET A 1 4.10 -39.86 -48.57
CA MET A 1 5.30 -40.25 -47.80
C MET A 1 6.19 -39.04 -47.66
N ALA A 2 6.18 -38.43 -46.48
CA ALA A 2 7.25 -37.55 -46.00
C ALA A 2 7.09 -37.49 -44.48
N SER A 3 8.10 -38.02 -43.80
CA SER A 3 8.24 -38.13 -42.36
C SER A 3 8.64 -36.80 -41.71
N GLY A 4 8.32 -36.67 -40.42
CA GLY A 4 9.11 -35.90 -39.46
C GLY A 4 8.68 -34.44 -39.31
N ILE A 5 8.68 -33.81 -38.12
CA ILE A 5 9.21 -34.12 -36.79
C ILE A 5 8.27 -33.41 -35.80
N LEU A 6 7.84 -34.11 -34.75
CA LEU A 6 7.08 -33.50 -33.65
C LEU A 6 8.05 -32.69 -32.78
N MET A 7 8.10 -31.37 -32.98
CA MET A 7 8.80 -30.45 -32.07
C MET A 7 8.00 -30.36 -30.77
N LEU A 8 8.43 -31.12 -29.75
CA LEU A 8 8.03 -30.84 -28.36
C LEU A 8 8.65 -29.51 -27.94
N CYS A 9 7.85 -28.45 -27.94
CA CYS A 9 8.18 -27.24 -27.21
C CYS A 9 8.08 -27.56 -25.71
N CYS A 10 9.22 -27.89 -25.09
CA CYS A 10 9.34 -27.84 -23.64
C CYS A 10 9.13 -26.38 -23.22
N PHE A 11 7.95 -26.07 -22.69
CA PHE A 11 7.75 -24.88 -21.88
C PHE A 11 8.54 -25.09 -20.59
N TYR A 12 9.83 -24.76 -20.63
CA TYR A 12 10.61 -24.55 -19.42
C TYR A 12 10.13 -23.21 -18.86
N SER A 13 9.07 -23.24 -18.04
CA SER A 13 8.73 -22.10 -17.20
C SER A 13 9.90 -21.92 -16.25
N PRO A 14 10.66 -20.81 -16.33
CA PRO A 14 11.56 -20.48 -15.25
C PRO A 14 10.67 -20.24 -14.03
N THR A 15 10.82 -21.08 -13.01
CA THR A 15 10.34 -20.78 -11.68
C THR A 15 10.96 -19.45 -11.30
N SER A 16 10.20 -18.36 -11.27
CA SER A 16 10.69 -17.11 -10.72
C SER A 16 11.00 -17.39 -9.26
N ALA A 17 12.28 -17.37 -8.90
CA ALA A 17 12.65 -17.09 -7.54
C ALA A 17 12.05 -15.73 -7.22
N GLU A 18 11.04 -15.69 -6.35
CA GLU A 18 10.61 -14.44 -5.76
C GLU A 18 11.75 -13.99 -4.86
N ASP A 19 12.58 -13.08 -5.37
CA ASP A 19 13.62 -12.42 -4.60
C ASP A 19 12.91 -11.57 -3.53
N VAL A 20 12.81 -12.09 -2.31
CA VAL A 20 12.40 -11.31 -1.14
C VAL A 20 13.61 -10.49 -0.72
N CYS A 21 13.72 -9.28 -1.26
CA CYS A 21 14.72 -8.32 -0.82
C CYS A 21 14.31 -7.80 0.57
N ASP A 22 15.19 -7.89 1.55
CA ASP A 22 15.01 -7.22 2.84
C ASP A 22 15.04 -5.70 2.59
N ALA A 23 14.00 -4.98 2.99
CA ALA A 23 13.83 -3.55 2.71
C ALA A 23 14.90 -2.63 3.34
N PHE A 24 15.88 -3.20 4.04
CA PHE A 24 16.93 -2.51 4.78
C PHE A 24 18.33 -2.65 4.16
N ASP A 25 18.54 -3.53 3.18
CA ASP A 25 19.84 -3.64 2.49
C ASP A 25 19.85 -2.79 1.22
N LYS A 26 20.81 -1.86 1.14
CA LYS A 26 20.94 -0.91 0.01
C LYS A 26 21.71 -1.48 -1.17
N ASP A 27 22.30 -2.67 -1.03
CA ASP A 27 23.07 -3.33 -2.09
C ASP A 27 22.55 -4.75 -2.28
N CYS A 28 21.77 -4.98 -3.33
CA CYS A 28 21.42 -6.33 -3.76
C CYS A 28 22.62 -6.92 -4.54
N ASP A 29 23.43 -7.77 -3.89
CA ASP A 29 24.43 -8.57 -4.60
C ASP A 29 23.81 -9.90 -5.06
N PRO A 30 23.63 -10.11 -6.38
CA PRO A 30 23.03 -11.34 -6.92
C PRO A 30 23.89 -12.61 -6.72
N ASN A 31 25.11 -12.51 -6.18
CA ASN A 31 25.97 -13.68 -5.91
C ASN A 31 25.83 -14.30 -4.51
N ASP A 32 24.90 -13.84 -3.65
CA ASP A 32 24.73 -14.40 -2.29
C ASP A 32 23.93 -15.73 -2.22
N PHE A 33 23.61 -16.33 -3.37
CA PHE A 33 22.86 -17.59 -3.43
C PHE A 33 23.59 -18.82 -2.83
N GLN A 34 24.90 -18.73 -2.58
CA GLN A 34 25.66 -19.87 -2.04
C GLN A 34 25.86 -19.85 -0.52
N LYS A 35 25.28 -18.89 0.22
CA LYS A 35 25.44 -18.82 1.68
C LYS A 35 24.18 -19.10 2.49
N GLN A 36 23.13 -19.65 1.87
CA GLN A 36 21.84 -19.89 2.53
C GLN A 36 21.61 -21.33 3.05
N THR A 37 22.66 -22.05 3.47
CA THR A 37 22.48 -23.29 4.26
C THR A 37 23.08 -23.24 5.66
N ALA A 38 23.54 -22.08 6.11
CA ALA A 38 23.93 -21.88 7.50
C ALA A 38 22.74 -21.27 8.28
N HIS A 39 21.92 -22.16 8.85
CA HIS A 39 20.99 -21.90 9.95
C HIS A 39 20.30 -20.52 9.97
N MET A 40 19.11 -20.45 9.36
CA MET A 40 18.21 -19.29 9.35
C MET A 40 17.91 -18.69 10.74
N TYR A 41 18.16 -19.45 11.82
CA TYR A 41 18.06 -19.01 13.21
C TYR A 41 19.29 -19.39 14.05
N SER A 42 20.50 -19.31 13.49
CA SER A 42 21.73 -19.41 14.29
C SER A 42 21.88 -18.18 15.18
N SER A 43 22.08 -18.42 16.48
CA SER A 43 22.43 -17.38 17.46
C SER A 43 23.67 -16.59 17.08
N ASP A 44 24.52 -17.13 16.20
CA ASP A 44 25.84 -16.61 15.87
C ASP A 44 25.79 -15.51 14.78
N HIS A 45 24.65 -15.36 14.09
CA HIS A 45 24.39 -14.25 13.16
C HIS A 45 23.64 -13.07 13.80
N ASN A 46 23.33 -13.14 15.10
CA ASN A 46 22.93 -11.96 15.87
C ASN A 46 24.17 -11.19 16.29
N SER A 47 24.85 -10.57 15.32
CA SER A 47 25.91 -9.62 15.62
C SER A 47 25.35 -8.54 16.55
N PRO A 48 26.06 -8.17 17.63
CA PRO A 48 25.68 -7.04 18.47
C PRO A 48 25.39 -5.82 17.58
N GLY A 49 24.20 -5.24 17.69
CA GLY A 49 23.79 -4.09 16.89
C GLY A 49 22.95 -4.39 15.63
N LYS A 50 22.79 -5.66 15.19
CA LYS A 50 22.01 -6.01 13.98
C LYS A 50 20.61 -5.37 13.97
N TRP A 51 19.95 -5.35 15.12
CA TRP A 51 18.58 -4.84 15.28
C TRP A 51 18.51 -3.47 15.95
N GLU A 52 19.64 -2.84 16.26
CA GLU A 52 19.68 -1.61 17.04
C GLU A 52 18.93 -0.47 16.36
N HIS A 53 19.05 -0.34 15.03
CA HIS A 53 18.30 0.64 14.26
C HIS A 53 16.79 0.46 14.39
N ILE A 54 16.28 -0.76 14.19
CA ILE A 54 14.85 -1.07 14.29
C ILE A 54 14.35 -0.86 15.73
N MET A 55 15.12 -1.28 16.72
CA MET A 55 14.78 -1.07 18.14
C MET A 55 14.70 0.42 18.48
N ASN A 56 15.60 1.23 17.93
CA ASN A 56 15.55 2.69 18.10
C ASN A 56 14.30 3.30 17.44
N LEU A 57 13.88 2.83 16.26
CA LEU A 57 12.64 3.27 15.62
C LEU A 57 11.40 2.88 16.44
N ILE A 58 11.34 1.66 16.96
CA ILE A 58 10.23 1.18 17.82
C ILE A 58 10.15 2.02 19.09
N ASN A 59 11.28 2.19 19.80
CA ASN A 59 11.33 2.97 21.03
C ASN A 59 10.92 4.42 20.79
N LYS A 60 11.39 5.02 19.68
CA LYS A 60 10.99 6.37 19.28
C LYS A 60 9.49 6.45 19.02
N ALA A 61 8.95 5.55 18.21
CA ALA A 61 7.52 5.53 17.87
C ALA A 61 6.64 5.37 19.12
N ASN A 62 6.97 4.43 20.01
CA ASN A 62 6.26 4.21 21.27
C ASN A 62 6.37 5.42 22.20
N SER A 63 7.53 6.07 22.27
CA SER A 63 7.73 7.25 23.12
C SER A 63 6.92 8.47 22.67
N SER A 64 6.60 8.56 21.37
CA SER A 64 5.81 9.63 20.77
C SER A 64 4.34 9.25 20.54
N TYR A 65 3.95 8.01 20.82
CA TYR A 65 2.58 7.55 20.57
C TYR A 65 1.64 8.11 21.62
N GLU A 66 0.54 8.71 21.16
CA GLU A 66 -0.56 9.16 21.99
C GLU A 66 -1.83 8.38 21.60
N GLU A 67 -2.45 7.72 22.58
CA GLU A 67 -3.69 6.98 22.36
C GLU A 67 -4.85 7.93 22.07
N CYS A 68 -5.58 7.69 20.97
CA CYS A 68 -6.83 8.39 20.76
C CYS A 68 -7.94 7.81 21.64
N THR A 69 -8.25 8.47 22.74
CA THR A 69 -9.26 8.04 23.73
C THR A 69 -10.62 8.72 23.55
N SER A 70 -10.93 9.21 22.35
CA SER A 70 -12.15 9.98 22.12
C SER A 70 -13.41 9.11 22.22
N LYS A 71 -14.40 9.60 22.97
CA LYS A 71 -15.76 9.04 22.99
C LYS A 71 -16.61 9.53 21.81
N THR A 72 -16.09 10.45 21.01
CA THR A 72 -16.72 11.01 19.81
C THR A 72 -15.93 10.58 18.57
N CYS A 73 -16.40 10.95 17.38
CA CYS A 73 -15.73 10.65 16.11
C CYS A 73 -14.47 11.52 15.85
N SER A 74 -13.74 11.95 16.87
CA SER A 74 -12.66 12.94 16.71
C SER A 74 -11.27 12.36 16.40
N CYS A 75 -11.07 11.05 16.49
CA CYS A 75 -9.75 10.43 16.27
C CYS A 75 -9.14 10.71 14.90
N PHE A 76 -9.97 10.88 13.88
CA PHE A 76 -9.54 11.12 12.50
C PHE A 76 -9.92 12.53 12.02
N PHE A 77 -10.22 13.43 12.95
CA PHE A 77 -10.63 14.79 12.60
C PHE A 77 -9.52 15.56 11.89
N SER A 78 -8.27 15.39 12.31
CA SER A 78 -7.10 16.01 11.66
C SER A 78 -6.97 15.62 10.19
N VAL A 79 -7.30 14.37 9.83
CA VAL A 79 -7.30 13.90 8.44
C VAL A 79 -8.34 14.66 7.62
N MET A 80 -9.56 14.79 8.15
CA MET A 80 -10.61 15.57 7.48
C MET A 80 -10.23 17.05 7.34
N GLU A 81 -9.63 17.64 8.37
CA GLU A 81 -9.16 19.03 8.30
C GLU A 81 -8.09 19.23 7.24
N GLU A 82 -7.13 18.31 7.14
CA GLU A 82 -6.06 18.33 6.13
C GLU A 82 -6.64 18.18 4.72
N ASP A 83 -7.51 17.19 4.49
CA ASP A 83 -8.16 16.93 3.20
C ASP A 83 -9.03 18.11 2.72
N LEU A 84 -9.69 18.79 3.65
CA LEU A 84 -10.55 19.94 3.36
C LEU A 84 -9.81 21.28 3.37
N SER A 85 -8.55 21.31 3.83
CA SER A 85 -7.73 22.52 3.92
C SER A 85 -7.64 23.33 2.62
N PRO A 86 -7.56 22.72 1.41
CA PRO A 86 -7.46 23.50 0.17
C PRO A 86 -8.70 24.36 -0.12
N TRP A 87 -9.85 24.02 0.48
CA TRP A 87 -11.13 24.66 0.20
C TRP A 87 -11.52 25.73 1.22
N GLN A 88 -10.71 25.95 2.27
CA GLN A 88 -11.08 26.82 3.39
C GLN A 88 -11.26 28.30 2.99
N ILE A 89 -10.52 28.79 2.01
CA ILE A 89 -10.56 30.21 1.60
C ILE A 89 -11.57 30.45 0.48
N LYS A 90 -11.51 29.66 -0.60
CA LYS A 90 -12.34 29.86 -1.80
C LYS A 90 -13.72 29.17 -1.71
N GLY A 91 -13.85 28.15 -0.85
CA GLY A 91 -14.98 27.25 -0.86
C GLY A 91 -15.03 26.36 -2.10
N ILE A 92 -16.04 25.49 -2.16
CA ILE A 92 -16.31 24.63 -3.31
C ILE A 92 -17.40 25.30 -4.16
N THR A 93 -17.09 25.59 -5.41
CA THR A 93 -18.02 26.21 -6.36
C THR A 93 -18.81 25.16 -7.13
N ARG A 94 -19.87 25.61 -7.82
CA ARG A 94 -20.64 24.75 -8.72
C ARG A 94 -19.77 24.17 -9.83
N ASP A 95 -18.86 24.98 -10.38
CA ASP A 95 -18.01 24.57 -11.50
C ASP A 95 -17.03 23.46 -11.05
N ASP A 96 -16.46 23.56 -9.84
CA ASP A 96 -15.61 22.50 -9.25
C ASP A 96 -16.36 21.15 -9.16
N ILE A 97 -17.64 21.19 -8.82
CA ILE A 97 -18.50 19.99 -8.77
C ILE A 97 -18.81 19.45 -10.18
N LEU A 98 -19.07 20.32 -11.16
CA LEU A 98 -19.36 19.90 -12.52
C LEU A 98 -18.13 19.30 -13.21
N GLU A 99 -16.96 19.88 -13.00
CA GLU A 99 -15.68 19.40 -13.54
C GLU A 99 -15.23 18.08 -12.91
N SER A 100 -15.67 17.76 -11.69
CA SER A 100 -15.31 16.51 -11.00
C SER A 100 -16.23 15.34 -11.30
N LYS A 101 -17.35 15.52 -12.02
CA LYS A 101 -18.33 14.45 -12.29
C LYS A 101 -17.73 13.22 -12.98
N ASN A 102 -16.70 13.38 -13.81
CA ASN A 102 -16.04 12.26 -14.48
C ASN A 102 -15.03 11.50 -13.61
N LYS A 103 -14.81 11.92 -12.35
CA LYS A 103 -13.84 11.32 -11.43
C LYS A 103 -14.48 10.38 -10.40
N GLY A 104 -15.80 10.23 -10.40
CA GLY A 104 -16.52 9.39 -9.44
C GLY A 104 -18.01 9.28 -9.77
N THR A 105 -18.79 8.72 -8.84
CA THR A 105 -20.26 8.67 -8.96
C THR A 105 -20.85 9.92 -8.31
N TYR A 106 -21.71 10.63 -9.03
CA TYR A 106 -22.30 11.87 -8.53
C TYR A 106 -23.45 11.60 -7.55
N TYR A 107 -23.39 12.24 -6.37
CA TYR A 107 -24.42 12.18 -5.33
C TYR A 107 -24.91 13.57 -4.95
N GLN A 108 -26.18 13.67 -4.57
CA GLN A 108 -26.80 14.88 -4.04
C GLN A 108 -27.71 14.54 -2.87
N ILE A 109 -27.74 15.42 -1.87
CA ILE A 109 -28.71 15.36 -0.78
C ILE A 109 -29.55 16.64 -0.87
N ILE A 110 -30.85 16.48 -1.12
CA ILE A 110 -31.82 17.58 -1.24
C ILE A 110 -33.03 17.20 -0.40
N ASP A 111 -33.44 18.06 0.52
CA ASP A 111 -34.58 17.83 1.41
C ASP A 111 -34.54 16.47 2.12
N HIS A 112 -33.35 16.08 2.61
CA HIS A 112 -33.09 14.81 3.31
C HIS A 112 -33.28 13.57 2.42
N VAL A 113 -33.36 13.74 1.10
CA VAL A 113 -33.42 12.66 0.11
C VAL A 113 -32.08 12.54 -0.60
N LEU A 114 -31.56 11.31 -0.66
CA LEU A 114 -30.33 10.97 -1.37
C LEU A 114 -30.65 10.65 -2.84
N TYR A 115 -30.03 11.40 -3.74
CA TYR A 115 -30.03 11.16 -5.18
C TYR A 115 -28.64 10.72 -5.62
N ARG A 116 -28.59 9.82 -6.58
CA ARG A 116 -27.35 9.31 -7.18
C ARG A 116 -27.52 9.26 -8.68
N GLU A 117 -26.44 9.50 -9.40
CA GLU A 117 -26.31 9.14 -10.80
C GLU A 117 -26.73 7.68 -11.07
N THR A 118 -27.35 7.47 -12.24
CA THR A 118 -27.83 6.15 -12.66
C THR A 118 -26.67 5.18 -12.87
N ASP A 119 -25.64 5.63 -13.57
CA ASP A 119 -24.47 4.83 -13.90
C ASP A 119 -23.47 4.81 -12.73
N CYS A 120 -23.28 3.62 -12.15
CA CYS A 120 -22.30 3.38 -11.10
C CYS A 120 -21.32 2.32 -11.58
N MET A 121 -20.03 2.69 -11.69
CA MET A 121 -18.99 1.80 -12.21
C MET A 121 -18.83 0.53 -11.36
N PHE A 122 -19.06 0.62 -10.05
CA PHE A 122 -18.95 -0.50 -9.12
C PHE A 122 -20.16 -0.54 -8.18
N PRO A 123 -21.28 -1.16 -8.60
CA PRO A 123 -22.55 -1.10 -7.85
C PRO A 123 -22.52 -1.69 -6.44
N PHE A 124 -21.51 -2.51 -6.12
CA PHE A 124 -21.38 -3.22 -4.84
C PHE A 124 -20.37 -2.60 -3.87
N ARG A 125 -19.72 -1.48 -4.24
CA ARG A 125 -18.86 -0.73 -3.31
C ARG A 125 -19.68 0.12 -2.34
#